data_AF-A0A843AI50-F1
#
_entry.id   AF-A0A843AI50-F1
#
_cell.length_a   1.000
_cell.length_b   1.000
_cell.length_c   1.000
_cell.angle_alpha   90.00
_cell.angle_beta   90.00
_cell.angle_gamma   90.00
#
_symmetry.space_group_name_H-M   'P 1'
#
loop_
_entity.id
_entity.type
_entity.pdbx_description
1 polymer ?
#
loop_
_entity_poly.entity_id
_entity_poly.type
_entity_poly.pdbx_seq_one_letter_code
_entity_poly.pdbx_strand_id
1 'polypeptide(L)'
;MKDSRVIKNIKNNSNKHNNLNKHNLNKHNSIKINSSKNNSSKNILAKNNSYTNNFAENASIKNKLTKNNLKDVIPSEDYLDNDLCEDKICEFSIDSSYGNLIAETDYWEIFLAPSQRYLGTCVISLKRRCEDLKDLYLEEWADFGKLVESMELANKKTFNADLFNWSCLKNSVFRNNNPKPHIHWHFIPRYKKPVVFEGLEFNDPDFGFFARAITKKIPSKMRTDLIALIKENLDI
;
A
#
# COMPACT_ATOMS: atom_id res chain seq x y z
N MET A 1 29.60 -40.21 20.29
CA MET A 1 30.35 -40.40 19.03
C MET A 1 29.34 -40.37 17.89
N LYS A 2 29.20 -39.20 17.26
CA LYS A 2 29.69 -38.91 15.90
C LYS A 2 29.12 -39.85 14.83
N ASP A 3 28.14 -39.27 14.11
CA ASP A 3 28.13 -39.10 12.66
C ASP A 3 28.10 -40.33 11.75
N SER A 4 27.05 -40.43 10.92
CA SER A 4 27.15 -40.43 9.45
C SER A 4 25.87 -41.00 8.81
N ARG A 5 25.29 -40.25 7.86
CA ARG A 5 24.92 -40.77 6.52
C ARG A 5 24.35 -39.64 5.63
N VAL A 6 25.19 -39.27 4.67
CA VAL A 6 24.91 -38.57 3.41
C VAL A 6 24.10 -39.48 2.47
N ILE A 7 23.08 -39.00 1.75
CA ILE A 7 22.76 -39.43 0.36
C ILE A 7 22.14 -38.27 -0.47
N LYS A 8 22.57 -38.22 -1.74
CA LYS A 8 22.42 -37.25 -2.85
C LYS A 8 21.03 -37.19 -3.54
N ASN A 9 20.86 -36.07 -4.25
CA ASN A 9 20.03 -35.78 -5.43
C ASN A 9 19.66 -36.96 -6.36
N ILE A 10 18.46 -36.89 -6.95
CA ILE A 10 18.15 -37.45 -8.28
C ILE A 10 17.36 -36.42 -9.12
N LYS A 11 17.88 -36.14 -10.32
CA LYS A 11 17.24 -35.46 -11.45
C LYS A 11 16.58 -36.50 -12.37
N ASN A 12 15.58 -36.03 -13.13
CA ASN A 12 15.05 -36.52 -14.40
C ASN A 12 14.19 -37.79 -14.41
N ASN A 13 12.98 -37.66 -14.97
CA ASN A 13 12.64 -38.45 -16.16
C ASN A 13 11.59 -37.78 -17.06
N SER A 14 11.84 -37.95 -18.35
CA SER A 14 11.18 -37.40 -19.54
C SER A 14 10.06 -38.27 -20.10
N ASN A 15 9.16 -37.63 -20.85
CA ASN A 15 8.43 -38.10 -22.04
C ASN A 15 7.48 -39.32 -21.97
N LYS A 16 6.21 -39.13 -22.38
CA LYS A 16 5.68 -39.63 -23.67
C LYS A 16 4.18 -39.30 -23.92
N HIS A 17 3.96 -38.61 -25.05
CA HIS A 17 2.96 -38.85 -26.12
C HIS A 17 1.44 -38.94 -25.83
N ASN A 18 0.63 -38.12 -26.53
CA ASN A 18 0.03 -38.51 -27.82
C ASN A 18 -0.70 -37.37 -28.56
N ASN A 19 -0.65 -37.48 -29.90
CA ASN A 19 -1.15 -36.59 -30.97
C ASN A 19 -2.66 -36.73 -31.25
N LEU A 20 -3.11 -35.91 -32.22
CA LEU A 20 -4.31 -35.91 -33.10
C LEU A 20 -5.28 -34.76 -32.77
N ASN A 21 -5.69 -33.85 -33.67
CA ASN A 21 -5.81 -33.91 -35.13
C ASN A 21 -5.70 -32.52 -35.80
N LYS A 22 -5.15 -32.51 -37.03
CA LYS A 22 -5.29 -31.45 -38.04
C LYS A 22 -6.45 -31.79 -38.99
N HIS A 23 -7.24 -30.79 -39.37
CA HIS A 23 -7.89 -30.65 -40.68
C HIS A 23 -8.11 -29.13 -40.93
N ASN A 24 -7.31 -28.48 -41.78
CA ASN A 24 -7.55 -28.16 -43.20
C ASN A 24 -8.83 -27.34 -43.45
N LEU A 25 -8.73 -26.07 -43.88
CA LEU A 25 -8.57 -25.68 -45.29
C LEU A 25 -8.41 -24.15 -45.46
N ASN A 26 -7.48 -23.75 -46.32
CA ASN A 26 -7.32 -22.40 -46.86
C ASN A 26 -8.50 -22.01 -47.77
N LYS A 27 -8.91 -20.74 -47.71
CA LYS A 27 -9.44 -20.01 -48.86
C LYS A 27 -8.98 -18.55 -48.82
N HIS A 28 -8.08 -18.22 -49.73
CA HIS A 28 -7.72 -16.86 -50.10
C HIS A 28 -8.94 -16.15 -50.73
N ASN A 29 -9.15 -14.89 -50.38
CA ASN A 29 -9.61 -13.88 -51.32
C ASN A 29 -9.00 -12.52 -50.94
N SER A 30 -8.25 -11.98 -51.90
CA SER A 30 -7.57 -10.69 -51.91
C SER A 30 -8.56 -9.53 -52.02
N ILE A 31 -8.45 -8.50 -51.18
CA ILE A 31 -9.06 -7.18 -51.40
C ILE A 31 -8.03 -6.07 -51.13
N LYS A 32 -8.06 -5.10 -52.03
CA LYS A 32 -7.10 -4.03 -52.35
C LYS A 32 -6.73 -3.12 -51.17
N ILE A 33 -5.44 -2.74 -51.16
CA ILE A 33 -4.87 -1.64 -50.40
C ILE A 33 -5.42 -0.32 -50.97
N ASN A 34 -6.12 0.47 -50.16
CA ASN A 34 -6.34 1.90 -50.42
C ASN A 34 -5.60 2.70 -49.34
N SER A 35 -4.58 3.45 -49.78
CA SER A 35 -3.87 4.43 -48.97
C SER A 35 -4.76 5.63 -48.69
N SER A 36 -5.25 5.79 -47.46
CA SER A 36 -5.69 7.09 -46.95
C SER A 36 -4.72 7.53 -45.84
N LYS A 37 -4.13 8.71 -46.04
CA LYS A 37 -3.13 9.27 -45.13
C LYS A 37 -3.77 9.69 -43.80
N ASN A 38 -3.12 9.23 -42.74
CA ASN A 38 -3.16 9.65 -41.34
C ASN A 38 -3.68 11.08 -41.06
N ASN A 39 -4.86 11.18 -40.44
CA ASN A 39 -5.32 12.37 -39.70
C ASN A 39 -5.68 12.07 -38.22
N SER A 40 -5.57 10.82 -37.74
CA SER A 40 -5.87 10.47 -36.34
C SER A 40 -4.67 10.64 -35.41
N SER A 41 -3.44 10.40 -35.88
CA SER A 41 -2.23 10.46 -35.05
C SER A 41 -1.84 11.89 -34.63
N LYS A 42 -2.14 12.90 -35.46
CA LYS A 42 -1.88 14.31 -35.11
C LYS A 42 -2.86 14.85 -34.06
N ASN A 43 -4.12 14.39 -34.08
CA ASN A 43 -5.14 14.81 -33.12
C ASN A 43 -4.95 14.19 -31.73
N ILE A 44 -4.37 12.99 -31.63
CA ILE A 44 -4.05 12.36 -30.35
C ILE A 44 -2.83 13.02 -29.70
N LEU A 45 -1.80 13.35 -30.48
CA LEU A 45 -0.60 14.02 -29.97
C LEU A 45 -0.89 15.46 -29.50
N ALA A 46 -1.77 16.19 -30.20
CA ALA A 46 -2.19 17.53 -29.81
C ALA A 46 -3.06 17.53 -28.53
N LYS A 47 -3.96 16.55 -28.37
CA LYS A 47 -4.75 16.40 -27.14
C LYS A 47 -3.87 16.06 -25.94
N ASN A 48 -2.95 15.11 -26.06
CA ASN A 48 -2.05 14.74 -24.97
C ASN A 48 -1.15 15.90 -24.53
N ASN A 49 -0.63 16.70 -25.46
CA ASN A 49 0.14 17.90 -25.13
C ASN A 49 -0.71 19.00 -24.44
N SER A 50 -2.00 19.11 -24.77
CA SER A 50 -2.91 20.05 -24.08
C SER A 50 -3.21 19.63 -22.65
N TYR A 51 -3.31 18.32 -22.38
CA TYR A 51 -3.51 17.81 -21.02
C TYR A 51 -2.24 17.98 -20.17
N THR A 52 -1.06 17.68 -20.71
CA THR A 52 0.20 17.85 -19.97
C THR A 52 0.51 19.31 -19.67
N ASN A 53 0.19 20.23 -20.59
CA ASN A 53 0.37 21.66 -20.37
C ASN A 53 -0.59 22.19 -19.30
N ASN A 54 -1.86 21.75 -19.29
CA ASN A 54 -2.81 22.15 -18.25
C ASN A 54 -2.40 21.65 -16.85
N PHE A 55 -1.81 20.46 -16.73
CA PHE A 55 -1.30 19.97 -15.43
C PHE A 55 -0.07 20.75 -14.96
N ALA A 56 0.88 21.03 -15.85
CA ALA A 56 2.07 21.82 -15.53
C ALA A 56 1.70 23.28 -15.17
N GLU A 57 0.74 23.87 -15.88
CA GLU A 57 0.26 25.22 -15.64
C GLU A 57 -0.52 25.31 -14.31
N ASN A 58 -1.39 24.34 -14.01
CA ASN A 58 -2.10 24.28 -12.73
C ASN A 58 -1.17 24.00 -11.53
N ALA A 59 -0.16 23.14 -11.69
CA ALA A 59 0.87 22.91 -10.67
C ALA A 59 1.74 24.16 -10.46
N SER A 60 2.10 24.86 -11.54
CA SER A 60 2.86 26.10 -11.47
C SER A 60 2.03 27.26 -10.89
N ILE A 61 0.71 27.31 -11.14
CA ILE A 61 -0.20 28.29 -10.54
C ILE A 61 -0.35 28.03 -9.04
N LYS A 62 -0.53 26.76 -8.60
CA LYS A 62 -0.51 26.40 -7.17
C LYS A 62 0.82 26.79 -6.50
N ASN A 63 1.96 26.53 -7.15
CA ASN A 63 3.29 26.89 -6.64
C ASN A 63 3.58 28.41 -6.66
N LYS A 64 2.87 29.19 -7.48
CA LYS A 64 3.02 30.66 -7.56
C LYS A 64 2.11 31.36 -6.54
N LEU A 65 0.93 30.81 -6.27
CA LEU A 65 0.03 31.23 -5.19
C LEU A 65 0.65 31.00 -3.80
N THR A 66 1.44 29.93 -3.61
CA THR A 66 2.14 29.66 -2.34
C THR A 66 3.36 30.57 -2.12
N LYS A 67 4.05 31.01 -3.17
CA LYS A 67 5.22 31.92 -3.04
C LYS A 67 4.85 33.38 -2.79
N ASN A 68 3.67 33.84 -3.22
CA ASN A 68 3.28 35.25 -3.10
C ASN A 68 2.71 35.64 -1.72
N ASN A 69 2.47 34.70 -0.81
CA ASN A 69 1.91 34.97 0.52
C ASN A 69 2.95 34.92 1.67
N LEU A 70 4.26 34.97 1.37
CA LEU A 70 5.30 34.95 2.41
C LEU A 70 5.65 36.33 3.03
N LYS A 71 4.76 37.33 2.93
CA LYS A 71 5.03 38.68 3.49
C LYS A 71 4.04 39.23 4.50
N ASP A 72 2.97 38.51 4.81
CA ASP A 72 2.06 38.91 5.88
C ASP A 72 2.21 37.96 7.07
N VAL A 73 3.30 38.16 7.80
CA VAL A 73 3.50 37.58 9.13
C VAL A 73 2.67 38.41 10.11
N ILE A 74 1.52 37.89 10.52
CA ILE A 74 0.79 38.35 11.71
C ILE A 74 1.20 37.43 12.87
N PRO A 75 1.71 37.97 14.00
CA PRO A 75 2.17 37.14 15.11
C PRO A 75 1.02 36.63 15.98
N SER A 76 1.13 35.32 16.31
CA SER A 76 0.70 34.61 17.53
C SER A 76 -0.55 35.09 18.29
N GLU A 77 -1.60 34.24 18.34
CA GLU A 77 -2.20 33.71 19.60
C GLU A 77 -3.56 32.97 19.47
N ASP A 78 -4.07 32.67 18.26
CA ASP A 78 -5.44 32.07 18.13
C ASP A 78 -5.53 30.65 17.52
N TYR A 79 -4.43 29.90 17.36
CA TYR A 79 -4.52 28.45 17.09
C TYR A 79 -4.45 27.67 18.39
N LEU A 80 -5.51 27.78 19.19
CA LEU A 80 -5.78 26.83 20.26
C LEU A 80 -6.10 25.47 19.62
N ASP A 81 -5.05 24.66 19.57
CA ASP A 81 -4.92 23.25 19.27
C ASP A 81 -5.89 22.39 20.09
N ASN A 82 -7.17 22.42 19.72
CA ASN A 82 -8.24 21.63 20.33
C ASN A 82 -8.79 20.53 19.40
N ASP A 83 -8.20 20.33 18.23
CA ASP A 83 -8.65 19.34 17.24
C ASP A 83 -7.66 18.16 17.15
N LEU A 84 -7.22 17.69 18.33
CA LEU A 84 -6.48 16.43 18.50
C LEU A 84 -7.37 15.25 18.08
N CYS A 85 -7.48 15.05 16.78
CA CYS A 85 -7.83 13.82 16.05
C CYS A 85 -8.64 12.77 16.84
N GLU A 86 -9.84 13.13 17.31
CA GLU A 86 -10.75 12.20 17.99
C GLU A 86 -11.34 11.14 17.04
N ASP A 87 -11.18 11.30 15.72
CA ASP A 87 -11.85 10.48 14.71
C ASP A 87 -10.87 9.65 13.83
N LYS A 88 -9.69 9.27 14.34
CA LYS A 88 -8.91 8.18 13.70
C LYS A 88 -9.69 6.88 13.93
N ILE A 89 -10.45 6.42 12.95
CA ILE A 89 -11.23 5.18 13.03
C ILE A 89 -11.07 4.41 11.72
N CYS A 90 -10.64 3.14 11.80
CA CYS A 90 -10.69 2.21 10.67
C CYS A 90 -11.26 0.85 11.09
N GLU A 91 -11.68 0.06 10.11
CA GLU A 91 -12.22 -1.28 10.34
C GLU A 91 -11.21 -2.28 10.92
N PHE A 92 -9.90 -1.98 10.85
CA PHE A 92 -8.85 -2.79 11.47
C PHE A 92 -8.48 -2.32 12.89
N SER A 93 -9.07 -1.22 13.37
CA SER A 93 -8.78 -0.57 14.67
C SER A 93 -10.05 -0.43 15.52
N ILE A 94 -10.67 -1.56 15.84
CA ILE A 94 -12.00 -1.64 16.48
C ILE A 94 -12.03 -1.02 17.90
N ASP A 95 -10.90 -0.97 18.62
CA ASP A 95 -10.83 -0.52 20.03
C ASP A 95 -9.83 0.63 20.27
N SER A 96 -9.19 1.15 19.22
CA SER A 96 -8.25 2.26 19.33
C SER A 96 -8.15 3.02 18.01
N SER A 97 -7.60 4.22 18.07
CA SER A 97 -7.74 5.18 16.99
C SER A 97 -7.02 4.71 15.70
N TYR A 98 -5.82 4.12 15.81
CA TYR A 98 -5.23 3.27 14.75
C TYR A 98 -4.40 2.08 15.26
N GLY A 99 -3.98 2.08 16.54
CA GLY A 99 -3.12 1.04 17.10
C GLY A 99 -2.06 1.63 18.02
N ASN A 100 -0.91 0.97 18.14
CA ASN A 100 0.25 1.50 18.85
C ASN A 100 1.18 2.19 17.86
N LEU A 101 1.53 3.47 18.10
CA LEU A 101 2.52 4.17 17.30
C LEU A 101 3.87 3.46 17.41
N ILE A 102 4.47 3.09 16.28
CA ILE A 102 5.75 2.38 16.23
C ILE A 102 6.87 3.26 15.68
N ALA A 103 6.58 4.10 14.69
CA ALA A 103 7.52 4.99 14.06
C ALA A 103 6.78 6.10 13.30
N GLU A 104 7.53 7.07 12.80
CA GLU A 104 7.03 8.16 11.97
C GLU A 104 8.09 8.61 10.97
N THR A 105 7.62 9.29 9.92
CA THR A 105 8.41 10.02 8.93
C THR A 105 8.10 11.51 9.07
N ASP A 106 8.58 12.34 8.15
CA ASP A 106 8.25 13.77 8.13
C ASP A 106 6.73 13.99 8.06
N TYR A 107 6.00 13.19 7.26
CA TYR A 107 4.57 13.41 7.01
C TYR A 107 3.64 12.29 7.51
N TRP A 108 4.15 11.11 7.83
CA TRP A 108 3.33 9.94 8.14
C TRP A 108 3.64 9.33 9.51
N GLU A 109 2.59 8.89 10.21
CA GLU A 109 2.67 8.09 11.42
C GLU A 109 2.40 6.62 11.10
N ILE A 110 3.14 5.70 11.70
CA ILE A 110 3.00 4.26 11.49
C ILE A 110 2.52 3.61 12.79
N PHE A 111 1.37 2.96 12.74
CA PHE A 111 0.76 2.27 13.88
C PHE A 111 0.73 0.77 13.63
N LEU A 112 1.10 -0.03 14.63
CA LEU A 112 0.79 -1.45 14.63
C LEU A 112 -0.70 -1.64 14.94
N ALA A 113 -1.44 -2.24 14.01
CA ALA A 113 -2.89 -2.38 14.13
C ALA A 113 -3.27 -3.31 15.31
N PRO A 114 -4.39 -3.05 16.01
CA PRO A 114 -4.85 -3.92 17.10
C PRO A 114 -5.09 -5.37 16.66
N SER A 115 -5.68 -5.55 15.47
CA SER A 115 -5.84 -6.87 14.85
C SER A 115 -4.55 -7.30 14.18
N GLN A 116 -4.07 -8.48 14.55
CA GLN A 116 -2.95 -9.19 13.92
C GLN A 116 -3.45 -10.50 13.31
N ARG A 117 -4.62 -10.45 12.64
CA ARG A 117 -5.13 -11.58 11.83
C ARG A 117 -4.13 -11.94 10.75
N TYR A 118 -3.60 -10.92 10.09
CA TYR A 118 -2.42 -11.03 9.24
C TYR A 118 -1.26 -10.43 10.02
N LEU A 119 -0.22 -11.22 10.26
CA LEU A 119 0.89 -10.82 11.13
C LEU A 119 1.64 -9.61 10.52
N GLY A 120 1.91 -8.60 11.34
CA GLY A 120 2.58 -7.37 10.90
C GLY A 120 1.64 -6.35 10.25
N THR A 121 0.32 -6.47 10.45
CA THR A 121 -0.63 -5.47 9.93
C THR A 121 -0.39 -4.12 10.61
N CYS A 122 -0.22 -3.07 9.80
CA CYS A 122 -0.05 -1.70 10.25
C CYS A 122 -1.08 -0.76 9.61
N VAL A 123 -1.29 0.39 10.25
CA VAL A 123 -2.02 1.53 9.69
C VAL A 123 -1.06 2.71 9.59
N ILE A 124 -0.98 3.32 8.42
CA ILE A 124 -0.14 4.48 8.14
C ILE A 124 -1.07 5.68 7.99
N SER A 125 -0.97 6.67 8.87
CA SER A 125 -1.84 7.85 8.88
C SER A 125 -1.06 9.09 8.47
N LEU A 126 -1.67 9.96 7.66
CA LEU A 126 -1.10 11.28 7.42
C LEU A 126 -1.15 12.08 8.74
N LYS A 127 -0.07 12.81 9.06
CA LYS A 127 0.01 13.64 10.27
C LYS A 127 -1.00 14.79 10.24
N ARG A 128 -1.00 15.57 9.15
CA ARG A 128 -1.97 16.66 8.98
C ARG A 128 -3.34 16.13 8.56
N ARG A 129 -4.40 16.88 8.86
CA ARG A 129 -5.75 16.61 8.34
C ARG A 129 -5.76 16.62 6.80
N CYS A 130 -6.27 15.55 6.21
CA CYS A 130 -6.54 15.47 4.78
C CYS A 130 -7.68 14.48 4.55
N GLU A 131 -8.70 14.87 3.78
CA GLU A 131 -9.84 14.00 3.50
C GLU A 131 -9.62 13.16 2.25
N ASP A 132 -9.11 13.78 1.19
CA ASP A 132 -9.03 13.17 -0.13
C ASP A 132 -7.60 13.07 -0.67
N LEU A 133 -7.31 11.99 -1.38
CA LEU A 133 -5.99 11.73 -1.96
C LEU A 133 -5.53 12.82 -2.93
N LYS A 134 -6.49 13.51 -3.58
CA LYS A 134 -6.20 14.63 -4.50
C LYS A 134 -5.57 15.85 -3.79
N ASP A 135 -5.71 15.93 -2.47
CA ASP A 135 -5.24 17.05 -1.67
C ASP A 135 -3.91 16.74 -0.96
N LEU A 136 -3.29 15.58 -1.25
CA LEU A 136 -1.93 15.28 -0.82
C LEU A 136 -0.92 16.14 -1.58
N TYR A 137 0.09 16.61 -0.86
CA TYR A 137 1.22 17.34 -1.42
C TYR A 137 2.21 16.36 -2.06
N LEU A 138 3.05 16.87 -2.98
CA LEU A 138 4.02 16.03 -3.70
C LEU A 138 5.08 15.47 -2.75
N GLU A 139 5.45 16.26 -1.74
CA GLU A 139 6.40 15.90 -0.70
C GLU A 139 5.87 14.75 0.16
N GLU A 140 4.56 14.76 0.47
CA GLU A 140 3.90 13.70 1.22
C GLU A 140 3.86 12.38 0.43
N TRP A 141 3.64 12.46 -0.88
CA TRP A 141 3.74 11.30 -1.77
C TRP A 141 5.17 10.76 -1.88
N ALA A 142 6.16 11.65 -1.99
CA ALA A 142 7.56 11.27 -2.07
C ALA A 142 8.03 10.58 -0.78
N ASP A 143 7.64 11.12 0.38
CA ASP A 143 7.89 10.53 1.69
C ASP A 143 7.18 9.17 1.84
N PHE A 144 5.90 9.10 1.43
CA PHE A 144 5.14 7.85 1.43
C PHE A 144 5.82 6.76 0.58
N GLY A 145 6.40 7.12 -0.57
CA GLY A 145 7.12 6.17 -1.42
C GLY A 145 8.32 5.52 -0.71
N LYS A 146 9.10 6.30 0.06
CA LYS A 146 10.21 5.78 0.87
C LYS A 146 9.71 4.90 2.01
N LEU A 147 8.62 5.33 2.67
CA LEU A 147 7.97 4.56 3.71
C LEU A 147 7.51 3.18 3.20
N VAL A 148 6.90 3.12 2.00
CA VAL A 148 6.47 1.86 1.39
C VAL A 148 7.64 0.90 1.22
N GLU A 149 8.76 1.37 0.65
CA GLU A 149 9.97 0.56 0.48
C GLU A 149 10.48 0.01 1.83
N SER A 150 10.58 0.89 2.83
CA SER A 150 11.03 0.53 4.19
C SER A 150 10.14 -0.53 4.85
N MET A 151 8.82 -0.34 4.80
CA MET A 151 7.84 -1.27 5.40
C MET A 151 7.85 -2.66 4.75
N GLU A 152 7.93 -2.71 3.41
CA GLU A 152 7.98 -3.97 2.66
C GLU A 152 9.29 -4.72 2.92
N LEU A 153 10.43 -4.02 2.89
CA LEU A 153 11.74 -4.61 3.19
C LEU A 153 11.81 -5.13 4.64
N ALA A 154 11.32 -4.36 5.60
CA ALA A 154 11.29 -4.76 7.01
C ALA A 154 10.49 -6.05 7.19
N ASN A 155 9.25 -6.09 6.70
CA ASN A 155 8.39 -7.27 6.89
C ASN A 155 8.85 -8.47 6.05
N LYS A 156 9.48 -8.24 4.89
CA LYS A 156 10.14 -9.31 4.13
C LYS A 156 11.28 -9.93 4.92
N LYS A 157 12.14 -9.12 5.56
CA LYS A 157 13.26 -9.61 6.37
C LYS A 157 12.78 -10.32 7.63
N THR A 158 11.82 -9.73 8.33
CA THR A 158 11.36 -10.22 9.64
C THR A 158 10.50 -11.49 9.54
N PHE A 159 9.55 -11.53 8.60
CA PHE A 159 8.55 -12.60 8.53
C PHE A 159 8.55 -13.38 7.22
N ASN A 160 9.42 -13.03 6.28
CA ASN A 160 9.46 -13.60 4.94
C ASN A 160 8.09 -13.55 4.23
N ALA A 161 7.38 -12.42 4.38
CA ALA A 161 6.09 -12.19 3.72
C ALA A 161 6.17 -12.46 2.21
N ASP A 162 5.16 -13.09 1.62
CA ASP A 162 5.17 -13.45 0.21
C ASP A 162 4.90 -12.22 -0.68
N LEU A 163 3.97 -11.35 -0.25
CA LEU A 163 3.62 -10.09 -0.90
C LEU A 163 2.95 -9.13 0.09
N PHE A 164 2.62 -7.93 -0.37
CA PHE A 164 2.04 -6.87 0.45
C PHE A 164 0.77 -6.32 -0.18
N ASN A 165 -0.21 -5.97 0.65
CA ASN A 165 -1.38 -5.23 0.22
C ASN A 165 -1.42 -3.87 0.90
N TRP A 166 -1.63 -2.84 0.09
CA TRP A 166 -1.86 -1.47 0.51
C TRP A 166 -3.27 -1.05 0.11
N SER A 167 -4.05 -0.54 1.06
CA SER A 167 -5.41 -0.08 0.76
C SER A 167 -5.80 1.14 1.58
N CYS A 168 -6.29 2.18 0.90
CA CYS A 168 -6.88 3.35 1.53
C CYS A 168 -8.40 3.14 1.65
N LEU A 169 -8.86 2.68 2.82
CA LEU A 169 -10.26 2.37 3.09
C LEU A 169 -10.76 3.36 4.15
N LYS A 170 -11.51 4.38 3.72
CA LYS A 170 -11.90 5.53 4.58
C LYS A 170 -13.39 5.56 4.93
N ASN A 171 -14.14 4.53 4.58
CA ASN A 171 -15.59 4.50 4.70
C ASN A 171 -16.08 4.12 6.11
N SER A 172 -15.22 3.57 6.96
CA SER A 172 -15.52 3.23 8.36
C SER A 172 -16.14 4.37 9.15
N VAL A 173 -15.67 5.60 8.92
CA VAL A 173 -16.08 6.80 9.67
C VAL A 173 -17.55 7.19 9.41
N PHE A 174 -18.13 6.75 8.29
CA PHE A 174 -19.55 6.98 7.96
C PHE A 174 -20.52 6.13 8.79
N ARG A 175 -20.00 5.32 9.72
CA ARG A 175 -20.80 4.70 10.79
C ARG A 175 -21.16 5.71 11.90
N ASN A 176 -20.48 6.84 11.97
CA ASN A 176 -20.72 7.90 12.95
C ASN A 176 -21.67 8.98 12.39
N ASN A 177 -22.36 9.71 13.28
CA ASN A 177 -23.33 10.75 12.90
C ASN A 177 -22.68 12.01 12.28
N ASN A 178 -21.38 12.24 12.50
CA ASN A 178 -20.62 13.36 11.93
C ASN A 178 -19.29 12.83 11.36
N PRO A 179 -19.30 12.26 10.15
CA PRO A 179 -18.12 11.59 9.60
C PRO A 179 -17.00 12.59 9.29
N LYS A 180 -15.79 12.29 9.74
CA LYS A 180 -14.57 13.03 9.39
C LYS A 180 -13.55 12.10 8.69
N PRO A 181 -13.67 11.86 7.38
CA PRO A 181 -12.80 10.92 6.66
C PRO A 181 -11.36 11.42 6.64
N HIS A 182 -10.40 10.59 7.00
CA HIS A 182 -8.98 10.95 7.06
C HIS A 182 -8.11 10.02 6.22
N ILE A 183 -7.07 10.56 5.56
CA ILE A 183 -6.11 9.76 4.80
C ILE A 183 -5.32 8.85 5.74
N HIS A 184 -5.54 7.55 5.55
CA HIS A 184 -4.73 6.50 6.11
C HIS A 184 -4.67 5.32 5.15
N TRP A 185 -3.62 4.51 5.29
CA TRP A 185 -3.37 3.31 4.51
C TRP A 185 -3.28 2.10 5.43
N HIS A 186 -3.93 1.03 5.03
CA HIS A 186 -3.73 -0.28 5.64
C HIS A 186 -2.57 -0.95 4.92
N PHE A 187 -1.55 -1.33 5.69
CA PHE A 187 -0.46 -2.16 5.23
C PHE A 187 -0.65 -3.57 5.78
N ILE A 188 -0.80 -4.54 4.88
CA ILE A 188 -1.11 -5.92 5.23
C ILE A 188 -0.11 -6.84 4.53
N PRO A 189 0.94 -7.31 5.23
CA PRO A 189 1.77 -8.42 4.77
C PRO A 189 0.93 -9.68 4.56
N ARG A 190 1.16 -10.39 3.46
CA ARG A 190 0.41 -11.59 3.07
C ARG A 190 1.31 -12.81 3.03
N TYR A 191 0.78 -13.95 3.45
CA TYR A 191 1.58 -15.15 3.69
C TYR A 191 0.94 -16.39 3.05
N LYS A 192 1.64 -17.03 2.12
CA LYS A 192 1.20 -18.30 1.51
C LYS A 192 1.30 -19.47 2.48
N LYS A 193 2.22 -19.38 3.44
CA LYS A 193 2.47 -20.39 4.47
C LYS A 193 2.30 -19.78 5.86
N PRO A 194 1.95 -20.58 6.88
CA PRO A 194 1.87 -20.09 8.24
C PRO A 194 3.21 -19.52 8.74
N VAL A 195 3.16 -18.43 9.50
CA VAL A 195 4.31 -17.87 10.21
C VAL A 195 4.17 -18.17 11.70
N VAL A 196 5.24 -18.66 12.33
CA VAL A 196 5.27 -18.89 13.77
C VAL A 196 6.00 -17.73 14.44
N PHE A 197 5.33 -17.05 15.36
CA PHE A 197 5.90 -15.97 16.16
C PHE A 197 5.58 -16.20 17.64
N GLU A 198 6.62 -16.23 18.49
CA GLU A 198 6.52 -16.60 19.91
C GLU A 198 5.67 -17.86 20.19
N GLY A 199 5.81 -18.88 19.35
CA GLY A 199 5.07 -20.15 19.48
C GLY A 199 3.61 -20.10 19.04
N LEU A 200 3.09 -18.94 18.63
CA LEU A 200 1.76 -18.81 18.03
C LEU A 200 1.86 -18.87 16.50
N GLU A 201 0.98 -19.66 15.89
CA GLU A 201 0.87 -19.77 14.44
C GLU A 201 -0.08 -18.69 13.86
N PHE A 202 0.39 -18.02 12.82
CA PHE A 202 -0.33 -17.02 12.04
C PHE A 202 -0.54 -17.53 10.64
N ASN A 203 -1.78 -17.94 10.37
CA ASN A 203 -2.25 -18.30 9.04
C ASN A 203 -2.83 -17.05 8.35
N ASP A 204 -2.66 -16.96 7.03
CA ASP A 204 -3.42 -16.04 6.18
C ASP A 204 -4.59 -16.81 5.55
N PRO A 205 -5.77 -16.82 6.20
CA PRO A 205 -6.92 -17.59 5.73
C PRO A 205 -7.53 -17.06 4.43
N ASP A 206 -7.07 -15.89 3.98
CA ASP A 206 -7.63 -15.16 2.84
C ASP A 206 -6.57 -14.97 1.75
N PHE A 207 -5.47 -15.74 1.76
CA PHE A 207 -4.39 -15.60 0.78
C PHE A 207 -4.92 -15.83 -0.65
N GLY A 208 -4.70 -14.86 -1.53
CA GLY A 208 -5.28 -14.81 -2.88
C GLY A 208 -6.61 -14.04 -2.98
N PHE A 209 -7.16 -13.57 -1.85
CA PHE A 209 -8.36 -12.73 -1.77
C PHE A 209 -8.08 -11.43 -1.00
N PHE A 210 -9.05 -10.51 -1.01
CA PHE A 210 -8.97 -9.28 -0.22
C PHE A 210 -8.98 -9.59 1.29
N ALA A 211 -8.24 -8.79 2.05
CA ALA A 211 -8.19 -8.91 3.50
C ALA A 211 -9.56 -8.61 4.12
N ARG A 212 -9.97 -9.45 5.08
CA ARG A 212 -11.22 -9.27 5.81
C ARG A 212 -10.96 -8.60 7.16
N ALA A 213 -11.79 -7.64 7.52
CA ALA A 213 -11.78 -6.95 8.81
C ALA A 213 -12.35 -7.85 9.93
N ILE A 214 -11.67 -8.98 10.18
CA ILE A 214 -11.97 -9.89 11.30
C ILE A 214 -10.82 -9.76 12.30
N THR A 215 -11.15 -9.48 13.55
CA THR A 215 -10.15 -9.22 14.58
C THR A 215 -9.53 -10.51 15.12
N LYS A 216 -8.18 -10.53 15.16
CA LYS A 216 -7.41 -11.49 15.96
C LYS A 216 -6.46 -10.69 16.85
N LYS A 217 -6.76 -10.60 18.14
CA LYS A 217 -5.86 -9.98 19.11
C LYS A 217 -4.74 -10.94 19.49
N ILE A 218 -3.57 -10.38 19.78
CA ILE A 218 -2.43 -11.09 20.35
C ILE A 218 -2.19 -10.63 21.80
N PRO A 219 -1.53 -11.45 22.65
CA PRO A 219 -1.16 -11.06 24.01
C PRO A 219 -0.36 -9.76 24.06
N SER A 220 -0.47 -9.01 25.17
CA SER A 220 0.20 -7.71 25.32
C SER A 220 1.72 -7.80 25.18
N LYS A 221 2.35 -8.78 25.86
CA LYS A 221 3.80 -9.03 25.75
C LYS A 221 4.22 -9.27 24.29
N MET A 222 3.57 -10.22 23.63
CA MET A 222 3.82 -10.55 22.21
C MET A 222 3.66 -9.32 21.30
N ARG A 223 2.72 -8.43 21.62
CA ARG A 223 2.56 -7.17 20.87
C ARG A 223 3.75 -6.24 21.06
N THR A 224 4.23 -6.06 22.29
CA THR A 224 5.43 -5.26 22.58
C THR A 224 6.65 -5.82 21.83
N ASP A 225 6.83 -7.14 21.84
CA ASP A 225 7.95 -7.79 21.16
C ASP A 225 7.83 -7.68 19.63
N LEU A 226 6.60 -7.79 19.09
CA LEU A 226 6.33 -7.56 17.67
C LEU A 226 6.66 -6.11 17.25
N ILE A 227 6.28 -5.13 18.07
CA ILE A 227 6.62 -3.71 17.85
C ILE A 227 8.14 -3.54 17.81
N ALA A 228 8.85 -4.06 18.82
CA ALA A 228 10.31 -3.94 18.88
C ALA A 228 10.99 -4.56 17.65
N LEU A 229 10.55 -5.75 17.25
CA LEU A 229 11.12 -6.47 16.11
C LEU A 229 10.87 -5.77 14.77
N ILE A 230 9.67 -5.23 14.55
CA ILE A 230 9.39 -4.45 13.33
C ILE A 230 10.24 -3.18 13.33
N LYS A 231 10.30 -2.45 14.44
CA LYS A 231 11.09 -1.21 14.57
C LYS A 231 12.58 -1.42 14.28
N GLU A 232 13.16 -2.53 14.72
CA GLU A 232 14.56 -2.86 14.45
C GLU A 232 14.86 -3.00 12.95
N ASN A 233 13.86 -3.37 12.15
CA ASN A 233 14.02 -3.64 10.72
C ASN A 233 13.53 -2.50 9.82
N LEU A 234 12.93 -1.45 10.40
CA LEU A 234 12.49 -0.27 9.67
C LEU A 234 13.66 0.68 9.44
N ASP A 235 13.76 1.18 8.21
CA ASP A 235 14.73 2.18 7.77
C ASP A 235 13.97 3.47 7.42
N ILE A 236 13.82 4.35 8.40
CA ILE A 236 13.03 5.59 8.35
C ILE A 236 13.68 6.66 9.21
#